data_AF-A0A0L0FTH7-F1
#
_entry.id   AF-A0A0L0FTH7-F1
#
_cell.length_a   1.000
_cell.length_b   1.000
_cell.length_c   1.000
_cell.angle_alpha   90.00
_cell.angle_beta   90.00
_cell.angle_gamma   90.00
#
_symmetry.space_group_name_H-M   'P 1'
#
loop_
_entity.id
_entity.type
_entity.pdbx_description
1 polymer ?
#
loop_
_entity_poly.entity_id
_entity_poly.type
_entity_poly.pdbx_seq_one_letter_code
_entity_poly.pdbx_strand_id
1 'polypeptide(L)'
;MLFSASASVADLIWSDEFDGAAIDQGKWGYDILPAYKYNNELQEYTSASANSFVKDGLLHISAVPMGMGGIPAPEWCHATKETGRLWPAIWMLPTGSPNKWPKGGEIDILEHVTCDANRVHATVHTGAYNWPMNKQVGSSISVHDVRDFHEYALEWSPTAVIVLLDGNEYFSFDNDNTKDLLT
;
A
#
# COMPACT_ATOMS: atom_id res chain seq x y z
N MET A 1 -6.09 5.06 -9.72
CA MET A 1 -4.90 4.17 -9.76
C MET A 1 -5.36 2.96 -10.54
N LEU A 2 -4.67 2.58 -11.62
CA LEU A 2 -5.01 1.39 -12.40
C LEU A 2 -4.09 0.26 -11.95
N PHE A 3 -4.66 -0.83 -11.44
CA PHE A 3 -3.92 -2.07 -11.23
C PHE A 3 -4.15 -2.95 -12.44
N SER A 4 -3.08 -3.22 -13.17
CA SER A 4 -3.04 -4.35 -14.09
C SER A 4 -2.00 -5.32 -13.55
N ALA A 5 -2.33 -6.60 -13.51
CA ALA A 5 -1.34 -7.65 -13.46
C ALA A 5 -1.25 -8.18 -14.88
N SER A 6 -0.03 -8.35 -15.42
CA SER A 6 0.15 -8.97 -16.75
C SER A 6 -0.12 -10.49 -16.71
N ALA A 7 -1.36 -10.87 -16.45
CA ALA A 7 -1.88 -12.18 -16.79
C ALA A 7 -2.42 -12.12 -18.22
N SER A 8 -2.24 -13.19 -19.00
CA SER A 8 -3.05 -13.33 -20.21
C SER A 8 -4.54 -13.29 -19.79
N VAL A 9 -5.38 -12.56 -20.53
CA VAL A 9 -6.82 -12.39 -20.22
C VAL A 9 -7.55 -13.73 -19.99
N ALA A 10 -6.97 -14.85 -20.40
CA ALA A 10 -7.51 -16.19 -20.20
C ALA A 10 -7.52 -16.69 -18.72
N ASP A 11 -6.72 -16.12 -17.81
CA ASP A 11 -6.56 -16.60 -16.42
C ASP A 11 -6.90 -15.56 -15.33
N LEU A 12 -7.58 -14.47 -15.69
CA LEU A 12 -7.99 -13.44 -14.72
C LEU A 12 -8.97 -14.01 -13.69
N ILE A 13 -8.57 -14.09 -12.42
CA ILE A 13 -9.40 -14.63 -11.33
C ILE A 13 -10.29 -13.59 -10.65
N TRP A 14 -9.86 -12.33 -10.65
CA TRP A 14 -10.54 -11.23 -10.00
C TRP A 14 -9.99 -9.90 -10.51
N SER A 15 -10.86 -8.92 -10.74
CA SER A 15 -10.46 -7.53 -10.99
C SER A 15 -11.57 -6.56 -10.59
N ASP A 16 -11.21 -5.28 -10.49
CA ASP A 16 -12.16 -4.18 -10.44
C ASP A 16 -11.60 -2.98 -11.21
N GLU A 17 -12.23 -2.65 -12.33
CA GLU A 17 -11.83 -1.52 -13.17
C GLU A 17 -12.43 -0.19 -12.67
N PHE A 18 -13.30 -0.23 -11.65
CA PHE A 18 -13.99 0.94 -11.09
C PHE A 18 -14.80 1.75 -12.13
N ASP A 19 -15.35 1.08 -13.14
CA ASP A 19 -16.24 1.68 -14.16
C ASP A 19 -17.66 1.97 -13.62
N GLY A 20 -17.98 1.45 -12.43
CA GLY A 20 -19.27 1.64 -11.77
C GLY A 20 -19.49 3.06 -11.24
N ALA A 21 -20.72 3.35 -10.79
CA ALA A 21 -21.05 4.64 -10.17
C ALA A 21 -20.61 4.74 -8.69
N ALA A 22 -20.21 3.63 -8.07
CA ALA A 22 -19.83 3.53 -6.67
C ALA A 22 -18.87 2.35 -6.46
N ILE A 23 -18.25 2.30 -5.29
CA ILE A 23 -17.40 1.18 -4.85
C ILE A 23 -18.27 -0.07 -4.73
N ASP A 24 -17.85 -1.17 -5.38
CA ASP A 24 -18.55 -2.45 -5.30
C ASP A 24 -18.33 -3.10 -3.93
N GLN A 25 -19.35 -3.07 -3.07
CA GLN A 25 -19.30 -3.67 -1.73
C GLN A 25 -19.36 -5.20 -1.73
N GLY A 26 -19.58 -5.85 -2.88
CA GLY A 26 -19.36 -7.28 -3.06
C GLY A 26 -17.88 -7.65 -3.19
N LYS A 27 -17.03 -6.65 -3.50
CA LYS A 27 -15.59 -6.78 -3.71
C LYS A 27 -14.77 -6.14 -2.58
N TRP A 28 -15.20 -4.96 -2.11
CA TRP A 28 -14.45 -4.13 -1.17
C TRP A 28 -15.20 -3.93 0.15
N GLY A 29 -14.46 -4.01 1.25
CA GLY A 29 -14.90 -3.61 2.59
C GLY A 29 -14.16 -2.37 3.09
N TYR A 30 -14.55 -1.85 4.25
CA TYR A 30 -13.90 -0.71 4.89
C TYR A 30 -13.36 -1.10 6.26
N ASP A 31 -12.11 -0.71 6.52
CA ASP A 31 -11.67 -0.53 7.90
C ASP A 31 -12.21 0.78 8.43
N ILE A 32 -12.96 0.72 9.54
CA ILE A 32 -13.50 1.88 10.25
C ILE A 32 -12.80 1.97 11.59
N LEU A 33 -11.78 2.82 11.66
CA LEU A 33 -10.83 2.86 12.77
C LEU A 33 -10.69 4.28 13.30
N PRO A 34 -10.60 4.46 14.63
CA PRO A 34 -10.34 5.77 15.21
C PRO A 34 -8.89 6.20 14.94
N ALA A 35 -8.62 7.49 15.11
CA ALA A 35 -7.27 8.03 15.09
C ALA A 35 -6.38 7.33 16.13
N TYR A 36 -5.09 7.28 15.81
CA TYR A 36 -4.03 6.65 16.61
C TYR A 36 -4.20 5.15 16.83
N LYS A 37 -5.05 4.49 16.04
CA LYS A 37 -5.28 3.05 16.15
C LYS A 37 -4.00 2.24 15.90
N TYR A 38 -3.27 2.60 14.85
CA TYR A 38 -1.99 2.01 14.46
C TYR A 38 -0.98 3.13 14.20
N ASN A 39 0.31 2.82 14.38
CA ASN A 39 1.46 3.65 13.98
C ASN A 39 1.44 5.14 14.41
N ASN A 40 0.63 5.51 15.41
CA ASN A 40 0.35 6.90 15.80
C ASN A 40 -0.15 7.78 14.64
N GLU A 41 -0.84 7.18 13.69
CA GLU A 41 -1.50 7.81 12.57
C GLU A 41 -2.66 8.71 13.05
N LEU A 42 -2.79 9.92 12.50
CA LEU A 42 -3.70 10.95 13.03
C LEU A 42 -5.13 10.84 12.49
N GLN A 43 -5.30 10.12 11.39
CA GLN A 43 -6.55 10.05 10.67
C GLN A 43 -7.51 9.04 11.29
N GLU A 44 -8.80 9.31 11.11
CA GLU A 44 -9.84 8.31 11.28
C GLU A 44 -10.13 7.67 9.92
N TYR A 45 -10.21 6.35 9.86
CA TYR A 45 -10.66 5.64 8.68
C TYR A 45 -12.19 5.56 8.70
N THR A 46 -12.83 5.97 7.60
CA THR A 46 -14.29 6.07 7.49
C THR A 46 -14.78 5.50 6.16
N SER A 47 -16.08 5.18 6.09
CA SER A 47 -16.79 4.84 4.84
C SER A 47 -17.50 6.04 4.21
N ALA A 48 -17.16 7.27 4.63
CA ALA A 48 -17.77 8.46 4.06
C ALA A 48 -17.34 8.63 2.60
N SER A 49 -18.28 9.01 1.73
CA SER A 49 -18.01 9.25 0.31
C SER A 49 -17.07 10.43 0.04
N ALA A 50 -16.75 11.23 1.07
CA ALA A 50 -15.71 12.24 0.98
C ALA A 50 -14.29 11.63 1.07
N ASN A 51 -14.15 10.46 1.70
CA ASN A 51 -12.88 9.77 1.89
C ASN A 51 -12.63 8.69 0.84
N SER A 52 -13.67 8.03 0.34
CA SER A 52 -13.53 7.02 -0.70
C SER A 52 -14.73 7.01 -1.64
N PHE A 53 -14.47 7.05 -2.95
CA PHE A 53 -15.52 7.08 -3.97
C PHE A 53 -14.97 6.67 -5.33
N VAL A 54 -15.86 6.23 -6.22
CA VAL A 54 -15.53 6.00 -7.64
C VAL A 54 -15.90 7.23 -8.46
N LYS A 55 -14.98 7.69 -9.30
CA LYS A 55 -15.21 8.79 -10.23
C LYS A 55 -14.23 8.71 -11.41
N ASP A 56 -14.74 8.94 -12.61
CA ASP A 56 -13.97 8.96 -13.86
C ASP A 56 -13.20 7.64 -14.11
N GLY A 57 -13.83 6.49 -13.79
CA GLY A 57 -13.23 5.16 -13.96
C GLY A 57 -12.12 4.84 -12.95
N LEU A 58 -12.08 5.55 -11.80
CA LEU A 58 -11.02 5.40 -10.81
C LEU A 58 -11.62 5.31 -9.41
N LEU A 59 -11.00 4.48 -8.56
CA LEU A 59 -11.12 4.62 -7.11
C LEU A 59 -10.31 5.84 -6.65
N HIS A 60 -10.98 6.75 -5.94
CA HIS A 60 -10.38 7.87 -5.23
C HIS A 60 -10.36 7.53 -3.74
N ILE A 61 -9.19 7.64 -3.11
CA ILE A 61 -9.02 7.60 -1.66
C ILE A 61 -8.43 8.94 -1.25
N SER A 62 -9.13 9.66 -0.39
CA SER A 62 -8.84 11.05 -0.05
C SER A 62 -8.73 11.23 1.47
N ALA A 63 -7.57 11.72 1.90
CA ALA A 63 -7.39 12.26 3.24
C ALA A 63 -8.08 13.62 3.32
N VAL A 64 -9.19 13.71 4.05
CA VAL A 64 -9.98 14.94 4.21
C VAL A 64 -9.63 15.59 5.55
N PRO A 65 -9.09 16.83 5.58
CA PRO A 65 -8.75 17.50 6.82
C PRO A 65 -9.98 17.79 7.70
N MET A 66 -9.98 17.34 8.96
CA MET A 66 -11.07 17.56 9.92
C MET A 66 -10.91 18.86 10.73
N GLY A 67 -10.50 19.95 10.08
CA GLY A 67 -10.46 21.30 10.69
C GLY A 67 -9.30 21.60 11.65
N MET A 68 -8.61 20.59 12.18
CA MET A 68 -7.26 20.78 12.72
C MET A 68 -6.32 20.88 11.53
N GLY A 69 -5.95 22.11 11.13
CA GLY A 69 -4.98 22.34 10.05
C GLY A 69 -3.82 21.35 10.20
N GLY A 70 -3.58 20.56 9.15
CA GLY A 70 -2.72 19.38 9.22
C GLY A 70 -1.38 19.68 9.90
N ILE A 71 -0.75 18.67 10.52
CA ILE A 71 0.54 18.87 11.19
C ILE A 71 1.50 19.50 10.17
N PRO A 72 2.03 20.71 10.44
CA PRO A 72 2.99 21.33 9.55
C PRO A 72 4.13 20.35 9.28
N ALA A 73 4.38 20.06 8.01
CA ALA A 73 5.57 19.34 7.62
C ALA A 73 6.81 20.12 8.09
N PRO A 74 7.85 19.46 8.62
CA PRO A 74 9.11 20.16 8.86
C PRO A 74 9.65 20.65 7.50
N GLU A 75 10.46 21.70 7.50
CA GLU A 75 10.94 22.33 6.26
C GLU A 75 11.69 21.37 5.31
N TRP A 76 12.31 20.32 5.86
CA TRP A 76 12.98 19.27 5.08
C TRP A 76 12.01 18.28 4.41
N CYS A 77 10.75 18.25 4.83
CA CYS A 77 9.71 17.42 4.25
C CYS A 77 9.02 18.22 3.14
N HIS A 78 9.15 17.75 1.90
CA HIS A 78 8.58 18.39 0.71
C HIS A 78 7.04 18.30 0.62
N ALA A 79 6.37 17.87 1.69
CA ALA A 79 4.93 17.97 1.82
C ALA A 79 4.49 19.44 1.78
N THR A 80 3.64 19.77 0.81
CA THR A 80 3.08 21.11 0.69
C THR A 80 1.92 21.30 1.67
N LYS A 81 1.38 22.52 1.78
CA LYS A 81 0.13 22.74 2.53
C LYS A 81 -1.05 21.98 1.91
N GLU A 82 -0.98 21.77 0.59
CA GLU A 82 -1.99 21.08 -0.20
C GLU A 82 -1.88 19.57 -0.09
N THR A 83 -0.66 19.00 -0.07
CA THR A 83 -0.47 17.55 0.06
C THR A 83 -0.45 17.09 1.51
N GLY A 84 0.09 17.87 2.45
CA GLY A 84 0.29 17.44 3.83
C GLY A 84 1.23 16.25 3.98
N ARG A 85 1.34 15.71 5.20
CA ARG A 85 2.06 14.46 5.48
C ARG A 85 1.14 13.28 5.18
N LEU A 86 1.27 12.71 3.98
CA LEU A 86 0.51 11.53 3.59
C LEU A 86 1.42 10.31 3.55
N TRP A 87 0.81 9.17 3.81
CA TRP A 87 1.42 7.86 3.68
C TRP A 87 0.45 6.92 2.94
N PRO A 88 0.24 7.12 1.62
CA PRO A 88 -0.49 6.15 0.82
C PRO A 88 0.27 4.81 0.81
N ALA A 89 -0.50 3.73 0.90
CA ALA A 89 0.02 2.37 0.86
C ALA A 89 -0.89 1.44 0.04
N ILE A 90 -0.27 0.45 -0.61
CA ILE A 90 -0.89 -0.72 -1.20
C ILE A 90 -0.17 -1.92 -0.61
N TRP A 91 -0.90 -2.79 0.07
CA TRP A 91 -0.30 -3.82 0.89
C TRP A 91 -1.25 -4.99 1.09
N MET A 92 -0.72 -6.09 1.61
CA MET A 92 -1.44 -7.34 1.85
C MET A 92 -1.13 -7.90 3.23
N LEU A 93 -2.17 -8.38 3.91
CA LEU A 93 -2.08 -9.17 5.13
C LEU A 93 -2.55 -10.61 4.91
N PRO A 94 -2.03 -11.58 5.67
CA PRO A 94 -2.49 -12.96 5.65
C PRO A 94 -3.93 -13.06 6.14
N THR A 95 -4.78 -13.78 5.41
CA THR A 95 -6.10 -14.17 5.90
C THR A 95 -6.01 -15.40 6.79
N GLY A 96 -6.52 -15.32 8.02
CA GLY A 96 -6.64 -16.49 8.90
C GLY A 96 -5.34 -17.00 9.53
N SER A 97 -4.25 -16.22 9.49
CA SER A 97 -3.01 -16.58 10.18
C SER A 97 -3.25 -16.79 11.69
N PRO A 98 -2.80 -17.92 12.28
CA PRO A 98 -2.85 -18.12 13.73
C PRO A 98 -1.85 -17.21 14.48
N ASN A 99 -0.92 -16.60 13.75
CA ASN A 99 0.14 -15.76 14.28
C ASN A 99 -0.22 -14.28 14.12
N LYS A 100 -0.02 -13.50 15.19
CA LYS A 100 -0.11 -12.04 15.14
C LYS A 100 1.02 -11.46 14.30
N TRP A 101 0.79 -10.31 13.69
CA TRP A 101 1.86 -9.49 13.11
C TRP A 101 3.02 -9.30 14.12
N PRO A 102 4.29 -9.36 13.68
CA PRO A 102 4.75 -9.56 12.29
C PRO A 102 4.89 -11.04 11.89
N LYS A 103 4.66 -11.99 12.80
CA LYS A 103 4.82 -13.43 12.54
C LYS A 103 3.81 -14.00 11.54
N GLY A 104 2.72 -13.28 11.29
CA GLY A 104 1.76 -13.66 10.25
C GLY A 104 2.23 -13.33 8.83
N GLY A 105 3.19 -12.41 8.68
CA GLY A 105 3.55 -11.86 7.38
C GLY A 105 2.82 -10.55 7.05
N GLU A 106 3.44 -9.75 6.20
CA GLU A 106 2.91 -8.55 5.54
C GLU A 106 3.74 -8.31 4.28
N ILE A 107 3.07 -7.93 3.19
CA ILE A 107 3.73 -7.57 1.92
C ILE A 107 3.25 -6.17 1.54
N ASP A 108 4.16 -5.21 1.60
CA ASP A 108 3.92 -3.84 1.17
C ASP A 108 4.35 -3.71 -0.30
N ILE A 109 3.36 -3.66 -1.18
CA ILE A 109 3.55 -3.52 -2.62
C ILE A 109 3.93 -2.08 -2.95
N LEU A 110 3.31 -1.10 -2.31
CA LEU A 110 3.68 0.31 -2.41
C LEU A 110 3.57 0.94 -1.03
N GLU A 111 4.62 1.63 -0.61
CA GLU A 111 4.52 2.71 0.36
C GLU A 111 5.15 3.97 -0.21
N HIS A 112 4.54 5.11 0.02
CA HIS A 112 5.14 6.40 -0.24
C HIS A 112 4.86 7.33 0.93
N VAL A 113 5.89 8.05 1.41
CA VAL A 113 5.71 9.11 2.40
C VAL A 113 6.06 10.44 1.74
N THR A 114 5.20 11.45 1.88
CA THR A 114 5.39 12.73 1.17
C THR A 114 6.67 13.48 1.59
N CYS A 115 7.28 13.10 2.72
CA CYS A 115 8.57 13.62 3.15
C CYS A 115 9.78 12.99 2.45
N ASP A 116 9.56 11.95 1.65
CA ASP A 116 10.56 11.25 0.86
C ASP A 116 10.21 11.40 -0.62
N ALA A 117 10.40 12.62 -1.10
CA ALA A 117 9.84 13.09 -2.36
C ALA A 117 10.18 12.16 -3.52
N ASN A 118 9.15 11.78 -4.26
CA ASN A 118 9.24 10.91 -5.43
C ASN A 118 9.92 9.56 -5.20
N ARG A 119 10.04 9.09 -3.96
CA ARG A 119 10.55 7.75 -3.65
C ARG A 119 9.43 6.85 -3.18
N VAL A 120 9.41 5.63 -3.72
CA VAL A 120 8.46 4.59 -3.34
C VAL A 120 9.20 3.39 -2.77
N HIS A 121 8.53 2.66 -1.90
CA HIS A 121 9.09 1.54 -1.15
C HIS A 121 8.27 0.28 -1.38
N ALA A 122 8.93 -0.86 -1.37
CA ALA A 122 8.31 -2.16 -1.16
C ALA A 122 9.04 -2.86 -0.01
N THR A 123 8.27 -3.53 0.84
CA THR A 123 8.77 -4.14 2.06
C THR A 123 8.08 -5.48 2.29
N VAL A 124 8.83 -6.44 2.81
CA VAL A 124 8.26 -7.66 3.40
C VAL A 124 8.54 -7.63 4.89
N HIS A 125 7.48 -7.84 5.67
CA HIS A 125 7.60 -8.05 7.11
C HIS A 125 7.27 -9.50 7.47
N THR A 126 8.16 -10.14 8.23
CA THR A 126 7.98 -11.47 8.80
C THR A 126 8.39 -11.49 10.28
N GLY A 127 8.16 -12.59 10.99
CA GLY A 127 8.62 -12.73 12.38
C GLY A 127 10.14 -12.55 12.54
N ALA A 128 10.91 -12.94 11.53
CA ALA A 128 12.37 -12.84 11.47
C ALA A 128 12.83 -11.48 10.92
N TYR A 129 12.02 -10.86 10.07
CA TYR A 129 12.35 -9.66 9.30
C TYR A 129 11.29 -8.57 9.50
N ASN A 130 11.41 -7.75 10.54
CA ASN A 130 10.39 -6.74 10.83
C ASN A 130 10.99 -5.42 11.34
N TRP A 131 10.19 -4.37 11.21
CA TRP A 131 10.54 -3.01 11.63
C TRP A 131 10.94 -2.89 13.12
N PRO A 132 10.22 -3.51 14.08
CA PRO A 132 10.62 -3.48 15.50
C PRO A 132 12.03 -4.04 15.76
N MET A 133 12.52 -4.93 14.91
CA MET A 133 13.86 -5.53 15.00
C MET A 133 14.90 -4.81 14.12
N ASN A 134 14.50 -3.81 13.34
CA ASN A 134 15.31 -3.16 12.31
C ASN A 134 15.91 -4.18 11.31
N LYS A 135 15.11 -5.19 10.95
CA LYS A 135 15.47 -6.27 10.03
C LYS A 135 14.47 -6.43 8.89
N GLN A 136 13.58 -5.46 8.69
CA GLN A 136 12.70 -5.47 7.53
C GLN A 136 13.53 -5.57 6.24
N VAL A 137 13.05 -6.38 5.30
CA VAL A 137 13.69 -6.54 3.99
C VAL A 137 12.85 -5.75 3.01
N GLY A 138 13.44 -4.70 2.44
CA GLY A 138 12.76 -3.80 1.53
C GLY A 138 13.73 -3.15 0.56
N SER A 139 13.17 -2.61 -0.50
CA SER A 139 13.88 -1.81 -1.50
C SER A 139 13.10 -0.53 -1.76
N SER A 140 13.76 0.46 -2.35
CA SER A 140 13.13 1.72 -2.72
C SER A 140 13.70 2.24 -4.03
N ILE A 141 12.86 2.88 -4.82
CA ILE A 141 13.22 3.45 -6.11
C ILE A 141 12.60 4.85 -6.25
N SER A 142 13.33 5.77 -6.90
CA SER A 142 12.79 7.07 -7.26
C SER A 142 12.02 6.98 -8.57
N VAL A 143 10.84 7.58 -8.60
CA VAL A 143 10.05 7.82 -9.81
C VAL A 143 10.19 9.27 -10.26
N HIS A 144 9.74 9.56 -11.47
CA HIS A 144 9.75 10.94 -11.96
C HIS A 144 8.76 11.81 -11.16
N ASP A 145 7.53 11.33 -11.00
CA ASP A 145 6.47 12.01 -10.24
C ASP A 145 5.50 10.98 -9.66
N VAL A 146 5.37 10.93 -8.33
CA VAL A 146 4.43 10.01 -7.65
C VAL A 146 2.95 10.31 -7.91
N ARG A 147 2.65 11.42 -8.58
CA ARG A 147 1.29 11.80 -8.98
C ARG A 147 0.89 11.24 -10.34
N ASP A 148 1.87 10.77 -11.13
CA ASP A 148 1.59 10.09 -12.38
C ASP A 148 1.04 8.68 -12.09
N PHE A 149 0.31 8.12 -13.06
CA PHE A 149 -0.08 6.71 -12.95
C PHE A 149 1.13 5.82 -13.19
N HIS A 150 1.29 4.87 -12.27
CA HIS A 150 2.29 3.82 -12.32
C HIS A 150 1.61 2.47 -12.10
N GLU A 151 2.14 1.43 -12.76
CA GLU A 151 1.70 0.05 -12.56
C GLU A 151 2.55 -0.60 -11.47
N TYR A 152 1.93 -0.88 -10.31
CA TYR A 152 2.55 -1.67 -9.25
C TYR A 152 2.00 -3.09 -9.33
N ALA A 153 2.89 -4.08 -9.47
CA ALA A 153 2.51 -5.47 -9.57
C ALA A 153 3.27 -6.34 -8.56
N LEU A 154 2.61 -7.40 -8.12
CA LEU A 154 3.18 -8.42 -7.24
C LEU A 154 3.16 -9.76 -7.98
N GLU A 155 4.34 -10.33 -8.20
CA GLU A 155 4.50 -11.73 -8.59
C GLU A 155 4.83 -12.55 -7.34
N TRP A 156 3.94 -13.46 -6.98
CA TRP A 156 4.12 -14.30 -5.80
C TRP A 156 4.13 -15.78 -6.19
N SER A 157 5.17 -16.47 -5.75
CA SER A 157 5.38 -17.90 -5.96
C SER A 157 5.82 -18.57 -4.64
N PRO A 158 5.81 -19.91 -4.56
CA PRO A 158 6.33 -20.62 -3.39
C PRO A 158 7.79 -20.31 -3.06
N THR A 159 8.57 -19.83 -4.04
CA THR A 159 10.01 -19.59 -3.90
C THR A 159 10.37 -18.12 -3.71
N ALA A 160 9.52 -17.18 -4.12
CA ALA A 160 9.84 -15.76 -4.06
C ALA A 160 8.60 -14.87 -4.13
N VAL A 161 8.74 -13.68 -3.55
CA VAL A 161 7.91 -12.50 -3.78
C VAL A 161 8.72 -11.50 -4.60
N ILE A 162 8.16 -11.02 -5.69
CA ILE A 162 8.77 -10.02 -6.58
C ILE A 162 7.77 -8.88 -6.75
N VAL A 163 8.22 -7.65 -6.56
CA VAL A 163 7.41 -6.44 -6.77
C VAL A 163 7.98 -5.67 -7.95
N LEU A 164 7.09 -5.32 -8.88
CA LEU A 164 7.40 -4.61 -10.12
C LEU A 164 6.78 -3.22 -10.11
N LEU A 165 7.49 -2.29 -10.74
CA LEU A 165 7.07 -0.94 -11.05
C LEU A 165 7.20 -0.73 -12.56
N ASP A 166 6.08 -0.44 -13.22
CA ASP A 166 6.01 -0.25 -14.67
C ASP A 166 6.66 -1.41 -15.44
N GLY A 167 6.42 -2.64 -14.98
CA GLY A 167 6.95 -3.88 -15.55
C GLY A 167 8.41 -4.20 -15.22
N ASN A 168 9.08 -3.39 -14.40
CA ASN A 168 10.48 -3.63 -13.98
C ASN A 168 10.52 -4.07 -12.51
N GLU A 169 11.23 -5.16 -12.22
CA GLU A 169 11.52 -5.55 -10.84
C GLU A 169 12.24 -4.42 -10.11
N TYR A 170 11.71 -4.01 -8.95
CA TYR A 170 12.43 -3.10 -8.04
C TYR A 170 12.62 -3.67 -6.64
N PHE A 171 11.98 -4.80 -6.34
CA PHE A 171 12.16 -5.54 -5.10
C PHE A 171 11.93 -7.05 -5.29
N SER A 172 12.75 -7.86 -4.63
CA SER A 172 12.56 -9.30 -4.52
C SER A 172 12.89 -9.80 -3.12
N PHE A 173 12.15 -10.82 -2.70
CA PHE A 173 12.30 -11.52 -1.43
C PHE A 173 12.22 -13.03 -1.68
N ASP A 174 13.35 -13.71 -1.57
CA ASP A 174 13.44 -15.16 -1.71
C ASP A 174 12.87 -15.86 -0.46
N ASN A 175 11.95 -16.79 -0.68
CA ASN A 175 11.58 -17.75 0.34
C ASN A 175 12.67 -18.84 0.42
N ASP A 176 13.67 -18.58 1.27
CA ASP A 176 14.78 -19.52 1.50
C ASP A 176 14.35 -20.81 2.23
N ASN A 177 13.05 -20.99 2.53
CA ASN A 177 12.46 -22.10 3.29
C ASN A 177 13.09 -22.32 4.68
N THR A 178 13.88 -21.36 5.17
CA THR A 178 14.56 -21.43 6.46
C THR A 178 14.16 -20.30 7.40
N LYS A 179 13.49 -19.25 6.90
CA LYS A 179 13.15 -18.05 7.68
C LYS A 179 11.74 -17.55 7.35
N ASP A 180 10.81 -17.85 8.26
CA ASP A 180 9.44 -17.34 8.32
C ASP A 180 8.72 -17.22 6.98
N LEU A 181 7.98 -18.29 6.67
CA LEU A 181 7.11 -18.38 5.52
C LEU A 181 6.10 -17.23 5.52
N LEU A 182 6.04 -16.50 4.40
CA LEU A 182 4.81 -15.90 3.93
C LEU A 182 3.92 -17.08 3.51
N THR A 183 3.21 -17.67 4.48
CA THR A 183 2.33 -18.84 4.25
C THR A 183 1.03 -18.44 3.57
#